data_AF-A0A6C1NLW8-F1
#
_entry.id   AF-A0A6C1NLW8-F1
#
_cell.length_a   1.000
_cell.length_b   1.000
_cell.length_c   1.000
_cell.angle_alpha   90.00
_cell.angle_beta   90.00
_cell.angle_gamma   90.00
#
_symmetry.space_group_name_H-M   'P 1'
#
loop_
_entity.id
_entity.type
_entity.pdbx_description
1 polymer ?
#
loop_
_entity_poly.entity_id
_entity_poly.type
_entity_poly.pdbx_seq_one_letter_code
_entity_poly.pdbx_strand_id
1 'polypeptide(L)'
;MTQHASPHPQGDALQAFAGRELPPEAARQVERHLVECARCRSEVEGWTLLFGQLEELPELTPSAAFRDRVMAGVPSAAPAPGTAPETAEDAPPGLFTRLLRQLRSWLPHAGGRAGAPDSEGPVRPDPSGRAPPRGGGHPGTDRIQGLLEGSLSPAILHRVEAHLDTCPDCRDVAGEWRPLMARLDQLGHLPAPAGFRSAVMARVDVQAVAERARRRSLSPLRRTLELAGRLRPRSSRGWLVAGGLGALPTAATAAAVVAITAHPLLSLGGIVTLARWRLTEWVLGSGEAALGHLASLGGGIAITAVQAVAQAPGPLAASMVVLAAGTAASAWVLLRVLPIPSLIASRHEHRPS
;
A
#
# COMPACT_ATOMS: atom_id res chain seq x y z
N MET A 1 -19.06 -18.72 25.88
CA MET A 1 -18.32 -17.50 26.23
C MET A 1 -17.48 -17.09 25.02
N THR A 2 -17.99 -16.20 24.18
CA THR A 2 -17.25 -15.68 23.03
C THR A 2 -16.30 -14.60 23.52
N GLN A 3 -15.00 -14.90 23.60
CA GLN A 3 -13.97 -13.89 23.83
C GLN A 3 -14.03 -12.90 22.68
N HIS A 4 -14.55 -11.70 22.94
CA HIS A 4 -14.41 -10.58 22.02
C HIS A 4 -12.94 -10.23 21.98
N ALA A 5 -12.29 -10.47 20.83
CA ALA A 5 -10.92 -10.06 20.60
C ALA A 5 -10.82 -8.55 20.86
N SER A 6 -10.00 -8.17 21.86
CA SER A 6 -9.72 -6.77 22.15
C SER A 6 -9.24 -6.06 20.88
N PRO A 7 -9.74 -4.85 20.59
CA PRO A 7 -9.29 -4.09 19.43
C PRO A 7 -7.78 -3.91 19.51
N HIS A 8 -7.09 -4.10 18.38
CA HIS A 8 -5.63 -3.92 18.32
C HIS A 8 -5.25 -2.49 18.73
N PRO A 9 -4.17 -2.29 19.50
CA PRO A 9 -3.60 -0.97 19.73
C PRO A 9 -3.32 -0.25 18.41
N GLN A 10 -3.51 1.07 18.40
CA GLN A 10 -3.17 1.90 17.24
C GLN A 10 -1.66 1.86 16.99
N GLY A 11 -1.25 2.04 15.73
CA GLY A 11 0.16 2.02 15.34
C GLY A 11 1.03 3.00 16.14
N ASP A 12 0.53 4.22 16.36
CA ASP A 12 1.23 5.25 17.14
C ASP A 12 1.49 4.82 18.58
N ALA A 13 0.56 4.07 19.19
CA ALA A 13 0.75 3.53 20.54
C ALA A 13 1.80 2.41 20.56
N LEU A 14 1.87 1.57 19.52
CA LEU A 14 2.92 0.54 19.39
C LEU A 14 4.29 1.16 19.15
N GLN A 15 4.37 2.23 18.36
CA GLN A 15 5.60 2.99 18.14
C GLN A 15 6.07 3.68 19.44
N ALA A 16 5.16 4.37 20.15
CA ALA A 16 5.47 5.00 21.44
C ALA A 16 5.87 3.96 22.50
N PHE A 17 5.28 2.76 22.47
CA PHE A 17 5.70 1.65 23.33
C PHE A 17 7.14 1.22 23.02
N ALA A 18 7.47 1.02 21.74
CA ALA A 18 8.82 0.64 21.31
C ALA A 18 9.87 1.71 21.65
N GLY A 19 9.52 2.99 21.54
CA GLY A 19 10.37 4.13 21.93
C GLY A 19 10.44 4.40 23.44
N ARG A 20 9.72 3.63 24.27
CA ARG A 20 9.58 3.83 25.73
C ARG A 20 9.02 5.20 26.13
N GLU A 21 8.15 5.76 25.29
CA GLU A 21 7.53 7.07 25.49
C GLU A 21 6.12 7.00 26.10
N LEU A 22 5.55 5.79 26.22
CA LEU A 22 4.23 5.61 26.82
C LEU A 22 4.25 5.78 28.35
N PRO A 23 3.18 6.35 28.93
CA PRO A 23 2.99 6.34 30.37
C PRO A 23 2.86 4.89 30.89
N PRO A 24 3.27 4.60 32.15
CA PRO A 24 3.36 3.24 32.67
C PRO A 24 2.04 2.43 32.62
N GLU A 25 0.91 3.10 32.69
CA GLU A 25 -0.40 2.46 32.58
C GLU A 25 -0.71 1.98 31.15
N ALA A 26 -0.51 2.84 30.16
CA ALA A 26 -0.70 2.50 28.75
C ALA A 26 0.30 1.41 28.30
N ALA A 27 1.55 1.49 28.76
CA ALA A 27 2.57 0.48 28.48
C ALA A 27 2.14 -0.92 28.96
N ARG A 28 1.60 -1.02 30.19
CA ARG A 28 1.07 -2.30 30.73
C ARG A 28 -0.13 -2.83 29.95
N GLN A 29 -0.95 -1.94 29.38
CA GLN A 29 -2.06 -2.36 28.52
C GLN A 29 -1.55 -2.95 27.20
N VAL A 30 -0.61 -2.28 26.54
CA VAL A 30 0.03 -2.78 25.31
C VAL A 30 0.74 -4.10 25.58
N GLU A 31 1.52 -4.20 26.66
CA GLU A 31 2.25 -5.41 27.02
C GLU A 31 1.33 -6.62 27.19
N ARG A 32 0.21 -6.47 27.91
CA ARG A 32 -0.81 -7.54 28.03
C ARG A 32 -1.34 -7.97 26.67
N HIS A 33 -1.61 -7.04 25.77
CA HIS A 33 -2.07 -7.35 24.41
C HIS A 33 -1.00 -8.07 23.57
N LEU A 34 0.28 -7.69 23.72
CA LEU A 34 1.40 -8.30 23.00
C LEU A 34 1.62 -9.77 23.40
N VAL A 35 1.19 -10.19 24.60
CA VAL A 35 1.21 -11.61 24.98
C VAL A 35 0.30 -12.44 24.07
N GLU A 36 -0.86 -11.90 23.71
CA GLU A 36 -1.91 -12.62 22.96
C GLU A 36 -1.83 -12.40 21.44
N CYS A 37 -1.23 -11.31 20.98
CA CYS A 37 -1.27 -10.92 19.57
C CYS A 37 0.10 -10.97 18.85
N ALA A 38 0.32 -12.05 18.07
CA ALA A 38 1.55 -12.22 17.29
C ALA A 38 1.81 -11.11 16.25
N ARG A 39 0.76 -10.57 15.64
CA ARG A 39 0.87 -9.47 14.66
C ARG A 39 1.39 -8.19 15.31
N CYS A 40 0.83 -7.78 16.45
CA CYS A 40 1.29 -6.58 17.15
C CYS A 40 2.71 -6.76 17.69
N ARG A 41 3.11 -7.97 18.11
CA ARG A 41 4.51 -8.27 18.45
C ARG A 41 5.46 -8.01 17.29
N SER A 42 5.15 -8.54 16.10
CA SER A 42 6.01 -8.32 14.94
C SER A 42 6.16 -6.84 14.56
N GLU A 43 5.14 -6.03 14.84
CA GLU A 43 5.17 -4.60 14.57
C GLU A 43 6.07 -3.87 15.58
N VAL A 44 5.96 -4.20 16.87
CA VAL A 44 6.86 -3.67 17.92
C VAL A 44 8.31 -4.11 17.70
N GLU A 45 8.55 -5.35 17.27
CA GLU A 45 9.89 -5.84 16.88
C GLU A 45 10.47 -5.02 15.73
N GLY A 46 9.65 -4.72 14.71
CA GLY A 46 10.04 -3.86 13.59
C GLY A 46 10.44 -2.44 14.03
N TRP A 47 9.65 -1.82 14.90
CA TRP A 47 9.98 -0.51 15.48
C TRP A 47 11.22 -0.55 16.36
N THR A 48 11.38 -1.57 17.19
CA THR A 48 12.56 -1.74 18.06
C THR A 48 13.84 -1.88 17.23
N LEU A 49 13.80 -2.66 16.15
CA LEU A 49 14.94 -2.79 15.22
C LEU A 49 15.28 -1.46 14.55
N LEU A 50 14.26 -0.69 14.13
CA LEU A 50 14.46 0.63 13.53
C LEU A 50 15.13 1.58 14.53
N PHE A 51 14.64 1.65 15.77
CA PHE A 51 15.24 2.50 16.80
C PHE A 51 16.67 2.09 17.11
N GLY A 52 16.97 0.79 17.19
CA GLY A 52 18.34 0.31 17.34
C GLY A 52 19.25 0.76 16.19
N GLN A 53 18.78 0.70 14.94
CA GLN A 53 19.55 1.21 13.79
C GLN A 53 19.76 2.73 13.83
N LEU A 54 18.80 3.48 14.38
CA LEU A 54 18.93 4.93 14.56
C LEU A 54 19.93 5.27 15.68
N GLU A 55 19.98 4.49 16.75
CA GLU A 55 20.96 4.63 17.83
C GLU A 55 22.39 4.29 17.36
N GLU A 56 22.54 3.38 16.39
CA GLU A 56 23.84 3.04 15.78
C GLU A 56 24.38 4.13 14.84
N LEU A 57 23.56 5.12 14.46
CA LEU A 57 24.03 6.21 13.61
C LEU A 57 25.14 7.00 14.33
N PRO A 58 26.23 7.38 13.63
CA PRO A 58 27.30 8.15 14.23
C PRO A 58 26.76 9.41 14.88
N GLU A 59 27.15 9.64 16.14
CA GLU A 59 26.78 10.86 16.84
C GLU A 59 27.31 12.06 16.05
N LEU A 60 26.39 12.83 15.48
CA LEU A 60 26.75 14.00 14.70
C LEU A 60 27.21 15.10 15.66
N THR A 61 28.51 15.21 15.87
CA THR A 61 29.07 16.32 16.64
C THR A 61 28.80 17.63 15.87
N PRO A 62 28.00 18.56 16.41
CA PRO A 62 27.78 19.83 15.74
C PRO A 62 29.12 20.57 15.58
N SER A 63 29.31 21.27 14.47
CA SER A 63 30.52 22.08 14.24
C SER A 63 30.73 23.06 15.39
N ALA A 64 31.96 23.39 15.77
CA ALA A 64 32.24 24.35 16.85
C ALA A 64 31.46 25.68 16.69
N ALA A 65 31.31 26.17 15.45
CA ALA A 65 30.56 27.38 15.14
C ALA A 65 29.02 27.25 15.23
N PHE A 66 28.47 26.05 15.46
CA PHE A 66 27.02 25.82 15.54
C PHE A 66 26.43 26.53 16.75
N ARG A 67 27.09 26.41 17.91
CA ARG A 67 26.67 27.08 19.14
C ARG A 67 26.59 28.59 18.93
N ASP A 68 27.62 29.19 18.33
CA ASP A 68 27.67 30.63 18.11
C ASP A 68 26.56 31.11 17.17
N ARG A 69 26.27 30.34 16.10
CA ARG A 69 25.15 30.64 15.20
C ARG A 69 23.79 30.54 15.90
N VAL A 70 23.59 29.52 16.73
CA VAL A 70 22.34 29.37 17.51
C VAL A 70 22.19 30.53 18.49
N MET A 71 23.25 30.84 19.25
CA MET A 71 23.22 31.92 20.25
C MET A 71 23.08 33.31 19.62
N ALA A 72 23.61 33.53 18.41
CA ALA A 72 23.39 34.78 17.67
C ALA A 72 21.95 34.94 17.18
N GLY A 73 21.24 33.83 16.94
CA GLY A 73 19.84 33.81 16.50
C GLY A 73 18.82 33.85 17.63
N VAL A 74 19.20 33.51 18.87
CA VAL A 74 18.33 33.68 20.04
C VAL A 74 18.25 35.18 20.32
N PRO A 75 17.06 35.82 20.19
CA PRO A 75 16.89 37.20 20.59
C PRO A 75 17.24 37.26 22.07
N SER A 76 18.40 37.85 22.39
CA SER A 76 18.75 38.17 23.75
C SER A 76 17.83 39.33 24.09
N ALA A 77 16.65 39.01 24.61
CA ALA A 77 15.80 40.01 25.24
C ALA A 77 16.68 40.66 26.30
N ALA A 78 17.13 41.89 26.02
CA ALA A 78 17.89 42.66 26.97
C ALA A 78 17.08 42.64 28.27
N PRO A 79 17.68 42.23 29.41
CA PRO A 79 16.98 42.31 30.68
C PRO A 79 16.49 43.74 30.81
N ALA A 80 15.17 43.92 30.82
CA ALA A 80 14.57 45.24 30.87
C ALA A 80 15.22 45.99 32.05
N PRO A 81 15.80 47.18 31.83
CA PRO A 81 16.47 47.91 32.90
C PRO A 81 15.48 48.12 34.04
N GLY A 82 15.88 47.62 35.21
CA GLY A 82 15.12 47.52 36.44
C GLY A 82 13.85 48.36 36.54
N THR A 83 12.72 47.75 36.24
CA THR A 83 11.53 47.99 37.07
C THR A 83 11.81 47.25 38.38
N ALA A 84 12.13 48.01 39.43
CA ALA A 84 12.05 47.53 40.80
C ALA A 84 10.70 46.80 41.01
N PRO A 85 10.61 45.83 41.94
CA PRO A 85 9.35 45.18 42.28
C PRO A 85 8.42 46.20 42.95
N GLU A 86 7.78 47.01 42.12
CA GLU A 86 6.64 47.83 42.49
C GLU A 86 5.48 46.85 42.69
N THR A 87 4.94 46.88 43.90
CA THR A 87 3.82 46.09 44.41
C THR A 87 2.80 45.80 43.31
N ALA A 88 2.79 44.55 42.86
CA ALA A 88 1.90 44.03 41.84
C ALA A 88 0.48 43.96 42.39
N GLU A 89 -0.29 45.04 42.24
CA GLU A 89 -1.73 44.98 42.50
C GLU A 89 -2.63 45.55 41.40
N ASP A 90 -2.15 46.31 40.39
CA ASP A 90 -3.08 46.93 39.42
C ASP A 90 -2.57 47.13 37.96
N ALA A 91 -1.65 46.30 37.46
CA ALA A 91 -1.24 46.40 36.05
C ALA A 91 -2.21 45.69 35.08
N PRO A 92 -2.78 46.38 34.06
CA PRO A 92 -3.70 45.77 33.12
C PRO A 92 -3.00 44.73 32.24
N PRO A 93 -3.68 43.63 31.85
CA PRO A 93 -3.07 42.53 31.11
C PRO A 93 -2.47 43.03 29.80
N GLY A 94 -1.17 42.80 29.64
CA GLY A 94 -0.39 43.16 28.45
C GLY A 94 -0.97 42.55 27.18
N LEU A 95 -0.60 43.14 26.05
CA LEU A 95 -1.07 42.76 24.71
C LEU A 95 -0.96 41.25 24.42
N PHE A 96 0.09 40.61 24.94
CA PHE A 96 0.28 39.16 24.85
C PHE A 96 -0.77 38.37 25.63
N THR A 97 -1.16 38.82 26.82
CA THR A 97 -2.23 38.21 27.61
C THR A 97 -3.60 38.44 26.97
N ARG A 98 -3.81 39.58 26.27
CA ARG A 98 -5.01 39.80 25.44
C ARG A 98 -5.04 38.89 24.23
N LEU A 99 -3.90 38.70 23.55
CA LEU A 99 -3.78 37.78 22.41
C LEU A 99 -4.02 36.33 22.84
N LEU A 100 -3.46 35.90 23.97
CA LEU A 100 -3.69 34.56 24.53
C LEU A 100 -5.14 34.38 25.02
N ARG A 101 -5.77 35.42 25.56
CA ARG A 101 -7.20 35.40 25.93
C ARG A 101 -8.09 35.33 24.70
N GLN A 102 -7.74 36.04 23.63
CA GLN A 102 -8.47 36.03 22.36
C GLN A 102 -8.31 34.68 21.65
N LEU A 103 -7.10 34.10 21.61
CA LEU A 103 -6.86 32.72 21.16
C LEU A 103 -7.63 31.71 22.01
N ARG A 104 -7.62 31.84 23.35
CA ARG A 104 -8.36 30.96 24.26
C ARG A 104 -9.89 31.11 24.15
N SER A 105 -10.40 32.23 23.64
CA SER A 105 -11.82 32.40 23.32
C SER A 105 -12.22 31.76 21.98
N TRP A 106 -11.26 31.51 21.09
CA TRP A 106 -11.46 30.78 19.83
C TRP A 106 -11.31 29.27 19.99
N LEU A 107 -10.70 28.79 21.09
CA LEU A 107 -10.79 27.38 21.47
C LEU A 107 -12.20 27.10 22.04
N PRO A 108 -12.99 26.18 21.46
CA PRO A 108 -14.26 25.78 22.04
C PRO A 108 -14.03 25.24 23.45
N HIS A 109 -14.88 25.65 24.40
CA HIS A 109 -14.79 25.36 25.83
C HIS A 109 -14.66 23.87 26.16
N ALA A 110 -13.43 23.35 26.19
CA ALA A 110 -13.10 22.09 26.84
C ALA A 110 -13.00 22.34 28.35
N GLY A 111 -14.14 22.41 29.04
CA GLY A 111 -14.16 22.39 30.50
C GLY A 111 -15.44 22.88 31.15
N GLY A 112 -16.37 21.95 31.42
CA GLY A 112 -17.15 22.01 32.66
C GLY A 112 -18.67 21.99 32.54
N ARG A 113 -19.25 20.83 32.22
CA ARG A 113 -20.33 20.26 33.04
C ARG A 113 -20.13 18.76 33.13
N ALA A 114 -19.86 18.31 34.36
CA ALA A 114 -20.17 16.95 34.80
C ALA A 114 -21.70 16.78 34.72
N GLY A 115 -22.19 16.45 33.53
CA GLY A 115 -23.47 15.83 33.29
C GLY A 115 -23.18 14.41 32.82
N ALA A 116 -23.84 13.44 33.44
CA ALA A 116 -23.70 12.02 33.13
C ALA A 116 -23.68 11.77 31.61
N PRO A 117 -22.75 10.96 31.09
CA PRO A 117 -22.91 10.44 29.74
C PRO A 117 -24.10 9.49 29.76
N ASP A 118 -25.17 9.90 29.07
CA ASP A 118 -26.11 8.94 28.54
C ASP A 118 -25.32 7.86 27.81
N SER A 119 -25.60 6.63 28.19
CA SER A 119 -25.04 5.42 27.66
C SER A 119 -25.27 5.32 26.15
N GLU A 120 -24.31 5.78 25.35
CA GLU A 120 -24.09 5.22 24.02
C GLU A 120 -23.55 3.80 24.22
N GLY A 121 -24.49 2.86 24.30
CA GLY A 121 -24.17 1.44 24.36
C GLY A 121 -23.37 1.00 23.12
N PRO A 122 -22.55 -0.06 23.25
CA PRO A 122 -21.80 -0.60 22.14
C PRO A 122 -22.76 -1.04 21.04
N VAL A 123 -22.68 -0.39 19.87
CA VAL A 123 -23.29 -0.86 18.64
C VAL A 123 -22.72 -2.26 18.36
N ARG A 124 -23.54 -3.29 18.60
CA ARG A 124 -23.21 -4.67 18.25
C ARG A 124 -22.99 -4.76 16.74
N PRO A 125 -21.90 -5.38 16.26
CA PRO A 125 -21.81 -5.73 14.85
C PRO A 125 -22.89 -6.76 14.52
N ASP A 126 -23.74 -6.41 13.56
CA ASP A 126 -24.75 -7.27 12.95
C ASP A 126 -24.05 -8.50 12.32
N PRO A 127 -24.35 -9.73 12.76
CA PRO A 127 -23.74 -10.96 12.22
C PRO A 127 -24.23 -11.34 10.81
N SER A 128 -25.07 -10.52 10.17
CA SER A 128 -25.68 -10.81 8.88
C SER A 128 -24.85 -10.39 7.66
N GLY A 129 -23.52 -10.53 7.64
CA GLY A 129 -22.71 -10.52 6.41
C GLY A 129 -22.94 -9.34 5.43
N ARG A 130 -23.43 -8.20 5.90
CA ARG A 130 -23.57 -6.98 5.09
C ARG A 130 -22.22 -6.29 5.03
N ALA A 131 -21.89 -5.80 3.83
CA ALA A 131 -20.74 -4.95 3.53
C ALA A 131 -20.50 -3.92 4.65
N PRO A 132 -19.22 -3.54 4.93
CA PRO A 132 -18.88 -2.63 6.02
C PRO A 132 -19.80 -1.41 5.97
N PRO A 133 -20.25 -0.90 7.13
CA PRO A 133 -21.12 0.25 7.13
C PRO A 133 -20.43 1.35 6.34
N ARG A 134 -21.12 1.84 5.30
CA ARG A 134 -20.80 3.09 4.60
C ARG A 134 -21.03 4.28 5.53
N GLY A 135 -20.53 4.18 6.77
CA GLY A 135 -20.51 5.27 7.72
C GLY A 135 -19.48 6.25 7.21
N GLY A 136 -19.97 7.31 6.58
CA GLY A 136 -19.19 8.45 6.13
C GLY A 136 -18.59 9.20 7.30
N GLY A 137 -17.60 8.58 7.95
CA GLY A 137 -16.71 9.29 8.84
C GLY A 137 -15.92 10.31 8.00
N HIS A 138 -15.95 11.56 8.42
CA HIS A 138 -15.11 12.59 7.83
C HIS A 138 -13.63 12.18 7.97
N PRO A 139 -12.78 12.46 6.96
CA PRO A 139 -11.34 12.31 7.11
C PRO A 139 -10.88 13.16 8.30
N GLY A 140 -9.99 12.59 9.12
CA GLY A 140 -9.34 13.35 10.18
C GLY A 140 -8.55 14.54 9.62
N THR A 141 -8.35 15.56 10.46
CA THR A 141 -7.63 16.79 10.11
C THR A 141 -6.21 16.51 9.60
N ASP A 142 -5.55 15.49 10.15
CA ASP A 142 -4.25 14.97 9.72
C ASP A 142 -4.23 14.58 8.24
N ARG A 143 -5.32 13.99 7.74
CA ARG A 143 -5.43 13.60 6.32
C ARG A 143 -5.72 14.78 5.41
N ILE A 144 -6.51 15.76 5.87
CA ILE A 144 -6.76 16.99 5.10
C ILE A 144 -5.46 17.80 5.01
N GLN A 145 -4.71 17.91 6.11
CA GLN A 145 -3.40 18.56 6.12
C GLN A 145 -2.40 17.83 5.20
N GLY A 146 -2.31 16.49 5.31
CA GLY A 146 -1.43 15.71 4.44
C GLY A 146 -1.79 15.84 2.95
N LEU A 147 -3.07 16.02 2.62
CA LEU A 147 -3.50 16.31 1.25
C LEU A 147 -2.94 17.66 0.77
N LEU A 148 -3.05 18.71 1.59
CA LEU A 148 -2.57 20.05 1.26
C LEU A 148 -1.04 20.12 1.17
N GLU A 149 -0.34 19.31 1.96
CA GLU A 149 1.13 19.19 1.94
C GLU A 149 1.66 18.27 0.83
N GLY A 150 0.77 17.51 0.16
CA GLY A 150 1.17 16.53 -0.85
C GLY A 150 1.91 15.31 -0.27
N SER A 151 1.74 15.02 1.02
CA SER A 151 2.46 13.94 1.73
C SER A 151 1.70 12.60 1.73
N LEU A 152 0.46 12.57 1.25
CA LEU A 152 -0.36 11.35 1.22
C LEU A 152 0.08 10.36 0.13
N SER A 153 -0.05 9.06 0.43
CA SER A 153 0.04 8.02 -0.60
C SER A 153 -1.08 8.17 -1.65
N PRO A 154 -0.87 7.77 -2.92
CA PRO A 154 -1.86 7.96 -3.99
C PRO A 154 -3.24 7.37 -3.68
N ALA A 155 -3.29 6.21 -3.01
CA ALA A 155 -4.54 5.56 -2.65
C ALA A 155 -5.31 6.26 -1.51
N ILE A 156 -4.62 7.01 -0.65
CA ILE A 156 -5.28 7.81 0.39
C ILE A 156 -5.71 9.15 -0.19
N LEU A 157 -4.83 9.80 -0.96
CA LEU A 157 -5.11 11.05 -1.68
C LEU A 157 -6.42 10.94 -2.48
N HIS A 158 -6.55 9.92 -3.34
CA HIS A 158 -7.76 9.76 -4.15
C HIS A 158 -9.04 9.54 -3.34
N ARG A 159 -8.93 8.86 -2.18
CA ARG A 159 -10.09 8.67 -1.28
C ARG A 159 -10.48 9.97 -0.57
N VAL A 160 -9.51 10.77 -0.16
CA VAL A 160 -9.78 12.07 0.49
C VAL A 160 -10.36 13.04 -0.54
N GLU A 161 -9.81 13.11 -1.75
CA GLU A 161 -10.34 13.94 -2.84
C GLU A 161 -11.78 13.58 -3.19
N ALA A 162 -12.08 12.29 -3.42
CA ALA A 162 -13.44 11.83 -3.69
C ALA A 162 -14.42 12.15 -2.54
N HIS A 163 -13.93 12.19 -1.29
CA HIS A 163 -14.74 12.63 -0.15
C HIS A 163 -14.97 14.15 -0.16
N LEU A 164 -13.95 14.97 -0.45
CA LEU A 164 -14.08 16.43 -0.55
C LEU A 164 -15.01 16.87 -1.70
N ASP A 165 -15.10 16.06 -2.76
CA ASP A 165 -16.05 16.27 -3.85
C ASP A 165 -17.50 16.09 -3.42
N THR A 166 -17.75 15.27 -2.40
CA THR A 166 -19.11 14.91 -1.95
C THR A 166 -19.51 15.55 -0.63
N CYS A 167 -18.54 15.96 0.21
CA CYS A 167 -18.79 16.51 1.54
C CYS A 167 -18.45 18.00 1.63
N PRO A 168 -19.45 18.90 1.80
CA PRO A 168 -19.21 20.34 1.92
C PRO A 168 -18.43 20.70 3.18
N ASP A 169 -18.73 20.10 4.34
CA ASP A 169 -18.07 20.47 5.61
C ASP A 169 -16.55 20.26 5.56
N CYS A 170 -16.09 19.12 5.04
CA CYS A 170 -14.66 18.87 4.87
C CYS A 170 -14.02 19.76 3.80
N ARG A 171 -14.80 20.19 2.79
CA ARG A 171 -14.32 21.13 1.77
C ARG A 171 -14.11 22.51 2.37
N ASP A 172 -14.96 22.94 3.28
CA ASP A 172 -14.83 24.20 4.01
C ASP A 172 -13.60 24.17 4.91
N VAL A 173 -13.40 23.09 5.69
CA VAL A 173 -12.17 22.89 6.47
C VAL A 173 -10.94 22.93 5.58
N ALA A 174 -10.91 22.21 4.46
CA ALA A 174 -9.78 22.28 3.52
C ALA A 174 -9.61 23.70 2.93
N GLY A 175 -10.71 24.42 2.72
CA GLY A 175 -10.75 25.81 2.26
C GLY A 175 -10.14 26.80 3.24
N GLU A 176 -10.34 26.60 4.55
CA GLU A 176 -9.75 27.42 5.62
C GLU A 176 -8.22 27.24 5.72
N TRP A 177 -7.74 26.02 5.48
CA TRP A 177 -6.31 25.71 5.57
C TRP A 177 -5.50 26.18 4.35
N ARG A 178 -6.09 26.18 3.14
CA ARG A 178 -5.40 26.66 1.91
C ARG A 178 -4.76 28.05 2.04
N PRO A 179 -5.43 29.11 2.51
CA PRO A 179 -4.81 30.43 2.64
C PRO A 179 -3.71 30.47 3.71
N LEU A 180 -3.78 29.62 4.74
CA LEU A 180 -2.70 29.49 5.73
C LEU A 180 -1.45 28.87 5.07
N MET A 181 -1.62 27.77 4.33
CA MET A 181 -0.53 27.13 3.60
C MET A 181 0.06 28.08 2.54
N ALA A 182 -0.78 28.82 1.82
CA ALA A 182 -0.31 29.81 0.86
C ALA A 182 0.49 30.95 1.53
N ARG A 183 0.14 31.38 2.74
CA ARG A 183 0.93 32.35 3.51
C ARG A 183 2.26 31.75 4.01
N LEU A 184 2.26 30.48 4.40
CA LEU A 184 3.50 29.78 4.77
C LEU A 184 4.44 29.66 3.57
N ASP A 185 3.93 29.33 2.39
CA ASP A 185 4.72 29.34 1.15
C ASP A 185 5.26 30.73 0.81
N GLN A 186 4.53 31.79 1.19
CA GLN A 186 4.97 33.18 1.04
C GLN A 186 6.00 33.63 2.08
N LEU A 187 6.27 32.88 3.16
CA LEU A 187 7.31 33.23 4.15
C LEU A 187 8.74 33.23 3.57
N GLY A 188 8.85 33.04 2.26
CA GLY A 188 10.07 33.19 1.51
C GLY A 188 10.80 31.87 1.51
N HIS A 189 10.95 31.29 0.33
CA HIS A 189 12.01 30.32 0.13
C HIS A 189 13.31 31.03 0.42
N LEU A 190 13.89 30.77 1.60
CA LEU A 190 15.22 31.22 1.94
C LEU A 190 16.14 30.77 0.80
N PRO A 191 16.81 31.70 0.09
CA PRO A 191 17.64 31.32 -1.04
C PRO A 191 18.66 30.32 -0.53
N ALA A 192 18.64 29.12 -1.11
CA ALA A 192 19.57 28.09 -0.72
C ALA A 192 20.99 28.63 -0.92
N PRO A 193 21.91 28.47 0.05
CA PRO A 193 23.27 28.96 -0.09
C PRO A 193 23.93 28.39 -1.34
N ALA A 194 24.80 29.18 -1.97
CA ALA A 194 25.52 28.76 -3.18
C ALA A 194 26.20 27.40 -2.94
N GLY A 195 25.97 26.44 -3.85
CA GLY A 195 26.51 25.09 -3.73
C GLY A 195 25.66 24.10 -2.93
N PHE A 196 24.55 24.51 -2.29
CA PHE A 196 23.65 23.59 -1.58
C PHE A 196 23.18 22.44 -2.46
N ARG A 197 22.73 22.73 -3.69
CA ARG A 197 22.32 21.71 -4.65
C ARG A 197 23.44 20.70 -4.93
N SER A 198 24.66 21.18 -5.13
CA SER A 198 25.82 20.33 -5.38
C SER A 198 26.17 19.47 -4.17
N ALA A 199 26.10 20.03 -2.96
CA ALA A 199 26.34 19.31 -1.71
C ALA A 199 25.27 18.23 -1.43
N VAL A 200 24.01 18.53 -1.71
CA VAL A 200 22.90 17.55 -1.62
C VAL A 200 23.09 16.46 -2.65
N MET A 201 23.35 16.79 -3.92
CA MET A 201 23.56 15.80 -4.98
C MET A 201 24.84 14.98 -4.79
N ALA A 202 25.85 15.50 -4.09
CA ALA A 202 27.04 14.74 -3.71
C ALA A 202 26.77 13.73 -2.59
N ARG A 203 25.78 13.99 -1.71
CA ARG A 203 25.39 13.09 -0.62
C ARG A 203 24.30 12.10 -1.02
N VAL A 204 23.38 12.54 -1.88
CA VAL A 204 22.36 11.64 -2.44
C VAL A 204 23.05 10.83 -3.52
N ASP A 205 23.39 9.59 -3.18
CA ASP A 205 23.83 8.63 -4.19
C ASP A 205 22.66 8.32 -5.13
N VAL A 206 22.58 9.11 -6.20
CA VAL A 206 21.56 9.00 -7.24
C VAL A 206 21.60 7.60 -7.87
N GLN A 207 22.78 6.95 -7.90
CA GLN A 207 22.91 5.58 -8.39
C GLN A 207 22.30 4.59 -7.42
N ALA A 208 22.52 4.73 -6.11
CA ALA A 208 21.87 3.88 -5.11
C ALA A 208 20.32 4.05 -5.11
N VAL A 209 19.82 5.26 -5.32
CA VAL A 209 18.37 5.51 -5.44
C VAL A 209 17.82 4.91 -6.74
N ALA A 210 18.50 5.10 -7.87
CA ALA A 210 18.11 4.52 -9.16
C ALA A 210 18.16 2.98 -9.14
N GLU A 211 19.16 2.39 -8.48
CA GLU A 211 19.31 0.95 -8.32
C GLU A 211 18.21 0.38 -7.40
N ARG A 212 17.86 1.06 -6.30
CA ARG A 212 16.69 0.69 -5.47
C ARG A 212 15.38 0.81 -6.25
N ALA A 213 15.21 1.84 -7.06
CA ALA A 213 14.03 2.01 -7.91
C ALA A 213 13.93 0.90 -8.97
N ARG A 214 15.04 0.56 -9.65
CA ARG A 214 15.10 -0.57 -10.59
C ARG A 214 14.79 -1.89 -9.91
N ARG A 215 15.36 -2.16 -8.73
CA ARG A 215 15.06 -3.36 -7.93
C ARG A 215 13.60 -3.46 -7.52
N ARG A 216 12.94 -2.32 -7.23
CA ARG A 216 11.49 -2.27 -6.98
C ARG A 216 10.67 -2.55 -8.24
N SER A 217 11.10 -2.06 -9.40
CA SER A 217 10.40 -2.26 -10.67
C SER A 217 10.45 -3.71 -11.19
N LEU A 218 11.49 -4.47 -10.82
CA LEU A 218 11.66 -5.88 -11.22
C LEU A 218 10.86 -6.88 -10.36
N SER A 219 9.97 -6.39 -9.48
CA SER A 219 9.36 -7.18 -8.40
C SER A 219 8.13 -8.07 -8.72
N PRO A 220 7.40 -7.98 -9.86
CA PRO A 220 6.33 -8.94 -10.11
C PRO A 220 6.89 -10.32 -10.48
N LEU A 221 7.78 -10.36 -11.47
CA LEU A 221 8.32 -11.61 -12.02
C LEU A 221 9.25 -12.34 -11.04
N ARG A 222 10.03 -11.60 -10.25
CA ARG A 222 10.85 -12.21 -9.20
C ARG A 222 10.03 -12.73 -8.03
N ARG A 223 8.97 -12.03 -7.60
CA ARG A 223 8.06 -12.56 -6.58
C ARG A 223 7.36 -13.83 -7.05
N THR A 224 6.92 -13.88 -8.30
CA THR A 224 6.29 -15.11 -8.85
C THR A 224 7.30 -16.24 -8.96
N LEU A 225 8.55 -15.97 -9.37
CA LEU A 225 9.61 -16.98 -9.42
C LEU A 225 10.05 -17.46 -8.02
N GLU A 226 10.11 -16.59 -7.02
CA GLU A 226 10.41 -16.98 -5.63
C GLU A 226 9.27 -17.79 -5.00
N LEU A 227 8.02 -17.41 -5.25
CA LEU A 227 6.85 -18.21 -4.87
C LEU A 227 6.86 -19.56 -5.59
N ALA A 228 7.20 -19.60 -6.88
CA ALA A 228 7.33 -20.84 -7.64
C ALA A 228 8.48 -21.72 -7.12
N GLY A 229 9.59 -21.12 -6.69
CA GLY A 229 10.70 -21.83 -6.05
C GLY A 229 10.32 -22.46 -4.70
N ARG A 230 9.49 -21.77 -3.91
CA ARG A 230 8.95 -22.30 -2.64
C ARG A 230 7.93 -23.42 -2.84
N LEU A 231 7.24 -23.44 -3.99
CA LEU A 231 6.29 -24.49 -4.38
C LEU A 231 6.96 -25.70 -5.04
N ARG A 232 8.30 -25.72 -5.17
CA ARG A 232 9.02 -26.86 -5.75
C ARG A 232 8.79 -28.11 -4.87
N PRO A 233 8.08 -29.15 -5.38
CA PRO A 233 7.76 -30.31 -4.56
C PRO A 233 9.05 -31.05 -4.18
N ARG A 234 9.28 -31.25 -2.88
CA ARG A 234 10.45 -31.96 -2.35
C ARG A 234 10.32 -33.48 -2.40
N SER A 235 9.11 -34.01 -2.62
CA SER A 235 8.85 -35.45 -2.71
C SER A 235 8.42 -35.85 -4.12
N SER A 236 8.79 -37.06 -4.53
CA SER A 236 8.35 -37.66 -5.80
C SER A 236 6.83 -37.72 -5.93
N ARG A 237 6.10 -37.91 -4.81
CA ARG A 237 4.63 -37.83 -4.75
C ARG A 237 4.10 -36.42 -5.00
N GLY A 238 4.80 -35.38 -4.55
CA GLY A 238 4.43 -33.99 -4.82
C GLY A 238 4.54 -33.61 -6.30
N TRP A 239 5.49 -34.21 -7.03
CA TRP A 239 5.61 -34.04 -8.49
C TRP A 239 4.44 -34.67 -9.25
N LEU A 240 3.91 -35.79 -8.78
CA LEU A 240 2.72 -36.41 -9.40
C LEU A 240 1.46 -35.55 -9.22
N VAL A 241 1.26 -34.95 -8.04
CA VAL A 241 0.11 -34.05 -7.79
C VAL A 241 0.26 -32.74 -8.56
N ALA A 242 1.45 -32.13 -8.55
CA ALA A 242 1.71 -30.90 -9.31
C ALA A 242 1.61 -31.12 -10.83
N GLY A 243 2.12 -32.26 -11.32
CA GLY A 243 1.97 -32.68 -12.71
C GLY A 243 0.51 -32.94 -13.09
N GLY A 244 -0.27 -33.59 -12.22
CA GLY A 244 -1.71 -33.79 -12.41
C GLY A 244 -2.50 -32.48 -12.48
N LEU A 245 -2.24 -31.54 -11.58
CA LEU A 245 -2.88 -30.22 -11.57
C LEU A 245 -2.48 -29.37 -12.79
N GLY A 246 -1.24 -29.48 -13.27
CA GLY A 246 -0.79 -28.81 -14.50
C GLY A 246 -1.33 -29.44 -15.78
N ALA A 247 -1.59 -30.76 -15.77
CA ALA A 247 -2.12 -31.50 -16.92
C ALA A 247 -3.64 -31.34 -17.10
N LEU A 248 -4.39 -31.03 -16.04
CA LEU A 248 -5.84 -30.83 -16.12
C LEU A 248 -6.26 -29.71 -17.08
N PRO A 249 -5.71 -28.47 -17.02
CA PRO A 249 -6.11 -27.41 -17.94
C PRO A 249 -5.71 -27.68 -19.39
N THR A 250 -4.57 -28.35 -19.63
CA THR A 250 -4.15 -28.75 -20.98
C THR A 250 -5.00 -29.89 -21.54
N ALA A 251 -5.35 -30.88 -20.72
CA ALA A 251 -6.28 -31.94 -21.11
C ALA A 251 -7.68 -31.38 -21.38
N ALA A 252 -8.16 -30.44 -20.56
CA ALA A 252 -9.45 -29.78 -20.76
C ALA A 252 -9.48 -28.92 -22.04
N THR A 253 -8.41 -28.18 -22.33
CA THR A 253 -8.32 -27.42 -23.59
C THR A 253 -8.22 -28.34 -24.81
N ALA A 254 -7.43 -29.41 -24.74
CA ALA A 254 -7.37 -30.40 -25.80
C ALA A 254 -8.73 -31.07 -26.03
N ALA A 255 -9.44 -31.45 -24.95
CA ALA A 255 -10.78 -32.02 -25.02
C ALA A 255 -11.79 -31.03 -25.60
N ALA A 256 -11.70 -29.75 -25.23
CA ALA A 256 -12.55 -28.70 -25.81
C ALA A 256 -12.28 -28.51 -27.30
N VAL A 257 -11.01 -28.48 -27.73
CA VAL A 257 -10.63 -28.39 -29.15
C VAL A 257 -11.15 -29.59 -29.94
N VAL A 258 -10.99 -30.80 -29.39
CA VAL A 258 -11.52 -32.03 -30.00
C VAL A 258 -13.05 -32.00 -30.05
N ALA A 259 -13.73 -31.58 -28.99
CA ALA A 259 -15.18 -31.47 -28.96
C ALA A 259 -15.73 -30.43 -29.96
N ILE A 260 -15.02 -29.31 -30.13
CA ILE A 260 -15.37 -28.25 -31.10
C ILE A 260 -15.17 -28.77 -32.53
N THR A 261 -14.06 -29.45 -32.80
CA THR A 261 -13.71 -29.94 -34.15
C THR A 261 -14.49 -31.20 -34.56
N ALA A 262 -14.92 -32.02 -33.60
CA ALA A 262 -15.73 -33.21 -33.84
C ALA A 262 -17.23 -32.89 -34.01
N HIS A 263 -17.68 -31.66 -33.73
CA HIS A 263 -19.09 -31.32 -33.83
C HIS A 263 -19.49 -31.12 -35.32
N PRO A 264 -20.40 -31.94 -35.88
CA PRO A 264 -20.75 -31.89 -37.31
C PRO A 264 -21.46 -30.61 -37.76
N LEU A 265 -21.82 -29.73 -36.82
CA LEU A 265 -22.48 -28.45 -37.07
C LEU A 265 -21.49 -27.28 -37.14
N LEU A 266 -20.21 -27.50 -36.80
CA LEU A 266 -19.18 -26.48 -36.86
C LEU A 266 -18.39 -26.63 -38.17
N SER A 267 -18.90 -25.98 -39.22
CA SER A 267 -18.08 -25.77 -40.42
C SER A 267 -16.87 -24.90 -40.06
N LEU A 268 -15.76 -25.11 -40.77
CA LEU A 268 -14.53 -24.31 -40.61
C LEU A 268 -14.82 -22.80 -40.71
N GLY A 269 -15.81 -22.42 -41.53
CA GLY A 269 -16.30 -21.04 -41.62
C GLY A 269 -16.98 -20.54 -40.33
N GLY A 270 -17.77 -21.38 -39.65
CA GLY A 270 -18.40 -21.03 -38.38
C GLY A 270 -17.39 -20.77 -37.26
N ILE A 271 -16.32 -21.59 -37.20
CA ILE A 271 -15.24 -21.42 -36.21
C ILE A 271 -14.48 -20.11 -36.44
N VAL A 272 -14.13 -19.79 -37.68
CA VAL A 272 -13.44 -18.53 -38.02
C VAL A 272 -14.32 -17.32 -37.69
N THR A 273 -15.62 -17.41 -37.95
CA THR A 273 -16.56 -16.32 -37.66
C THR A 273 -16.72 -16.10 -36.15
N LEU A 274 -16.84 -17.18 -35.37
CA LEU A 274 -16.91 -17.12 -33.91
C LEU A 274 -15.60 -16.63 -33.29
N ALA A 275 -14.46 -17.10 -33.78
CA ALA A 275 -13.13 -16.69 -33.33
C ALA A 275 -12.90 -15.20 -33.62
N ARG A 276 -13.25 -14.74 -34.83
CA ARG A 276 -13.21 -13.31 -35.18
C ARG A 276 -14.10 -12.49 -34.26
N TRP A 277 -15.36 -12.91 -34.04
CA TRP A 277 -16.29 -12.20 -33.18
C TRP A 277 -15.78 -12.10 -31.74
N ARG A 278 -15.27 -13.20 -31.17
CA ARG A 278 -14.65 -13.21 -29.84
C ARG A 278 -13.39 -12.37 -29.75
N LEU A 279 -12.57 -12.33 -30.81
CA LEU A 279 -11.40 -11.46 -30.86
C LEU A 279 -11.83 -9.98 -30.82
N THR A 280 -12.89 -9.60 -31.55
CA THR A 280 -13.44 -8.24 -31.46
C THR A 280 -14.01 -7.91 -30.08
N GLU A 281 -14.77 -8.81 -29.45
CA GLU A 281 -15.25 -8.59 -28.08
C GLU A 281 -14.11 -8.46 -27.08
N TRP A 282 -13.07 -9.27 -27.22
CA TRP A 282 -11.93 -9.21 -26.31
C TRP A 282 -11.12 -7.94 -26.51
N VAL A 283 -10.90 -7.50 -27.76
CA VAL A 283 -10.23 -6.23 -28.07
C VAL A 283 -11.04 -5.04 -27.57
N LEU A 284 -12.36 -5.06 -27.73
CA LEU A 284 -13.23 -3.95 -27.31
C LEU A 284 -13.46 -3.93 -25.79
N GLY A 285 -13.70 -5.09 -25.16
CA GLY A 285 -14.00 -5.20 -23.73
C GLY A 285 -12.78 -5.20 -22.82
N SER A 286 -11.65 -5.79 -23.25
CA SER A 286 -10.39 -5.70 -22.49
C SER A 286 -9.71 -4.35 -22.69
N GLY A 287 -10.05 -3.64 -23.78
CA GLY A 287 -9.54 -2.32 -24.09
C GLY A 287 -9.79 -1.33 -22.96
N GLU A 288 -11.00 -1.26 -22.40
CA GLU A 288 -11.33 -0.30 -21.36
C GLU A 288 -10.63 -0.60 -20.02
N ALA A 289 -10.59 -1.86 -19.59
CA ALA A 289 -9.92 -2.26 -18.35
C ALA A 289 -8.39 -2.16 -18.46
N ALA A 290 -7.82 -2.52 -19.63
CA ALA A 290 -6.41 -2.37 -19.89
C ALA A 290 -6.02 -0.90 -20.03
N LEU A 291 -6.81 -0.06 -20.72
CA LEU A 291 -6.57 1.39 -20.83
C LEU A 291 -6.66 2.08 -19.47
N GLY A 292 -7.58 1.68 -18.59
CA GLY A 292 -7.64 2.17 -17.21
C GLY A 292 -6.39 1.82 -16.40
N HIS A 293 -5.89 0.58 -16.51
CA HIS A 293 -4.64 0.18 -15.86
C HIS A 293 -3.39 0.82 -16.48
N LEU A 294 -3.35 0.99 -17.81
CA LEU A 294 -2.25 1.63 -18.54
C LEU A 294 -2.19 3.14 -18.28
N ALA A 295 -3.33 3.80 -18.11
CA ALA A 295 -3.41 5.20 -17.69
C ALA A 295 -2.86 5.39 -16.27
N SER A 296 -3.09 4.43 -15.36
CA SER A 296 -2.59 4.47 -13.98
C SER A 296 -1.08 4.24 -13.83
N LEU A 297 -0.42 3.65 -14.84
CA LEU A 297 1.01 3.30 -14.82
C LEU A 297 1.92 4.34 -15.50
N GLY A 298 1.40 5.48 -15.91
CA GLY A 298 2.14 6.50 -16.67
C GLY A 298 2.18 6.16 -18.16
N GLY A 299 1.15 6.61 -18.88
CA GLY A 299 0.74 6.12 -20.21
C GLY A 299 1.74 6.18 -21.37
N GLY A 300 2.93 6.75 -21.21
CA GLY A 300 3.90 6.89 -22.32
C GLY A 300 4.57 5.57 -22.74
N ILE A 301 4.93 4.71 -21.78
CA ILE A 301 5.73 3.50 -22.07
C ILE A 301 4.86 2.36 -22.60
N ALA A 302 3.60 2.35 -22.19
CA ALA A 302 2.73 1.22 -22.44
C ALA A 302 1.96 1.36 -23.77
N ILE A 303 1.64 2.60 -24.17
CA ILE A 303 1.13 2.90 -25.52
C ILE A 303 2.19 2.55 -26.56
N THR A 304 3.46 2.88 -26.33
CA THR A 304 4.57 2.55 -27.26
C THR A 304 4.81 1.05 -27.39
N ALA A 305 4.67 0.27 -26.31
CA ALA A 305 4.74 -1.19 -26.35
C ALA A 305 3.59 -1.81 -27.16
N VAL A 306 2.35 -1.36 -26.94
CA VAL A 306 1.18 -1.85 -27.69
C VAL A 306 1.29 -1.48 -29.18
N GLN A 307 1.76 -0.27 -29.49
CA GLN A 307 1.97 0.16 -30.88
C GLN A 307 3.10 -0.62 -31.57
N ALA A 308 4.19 -0.92 -30.87
CA ALA A 308 5.28 -1.75 -31.40
C ALA A 308 4.81 -3.19 -31.69
N VAL A 309 3.95 -3.74 -30.84
CA VAL A 309 3.35 -5.06 -31.03
C VAL A 309 2.34 -5.07 -32.19
N ALA A 310 1.55 -4.01 -32.35
CA ALA A 310 0.62 -3.86 -33.47
C ALA A 310 1.31 -3.66 -34.83
N GLN A 311 2.49 -3.01 -34.84
CA GLN A 311 3.29 -2.75 -36.04
C GLN A 311 4.15 -3.95 -36.47
N ALA A 312 4.33 -4.95 -35.60
CA ALA A 312 5.12 -6.15 -35.87
C ALA A 312 4.31 -7.44 -35.65
N PRO A 313 3.32 -7.75 -36.51
CA PRO A 313 2.51 -8.96 -36.39
C PRO A 313 3.33 -10.25 -36.59
N GLY A 314 4.44 -10.17 -37.34
CA GLY A 314 5.35 -11.29 -37.62
C GLY A 314 5.96 -11.96 -36.38
N PRO A 315 6.65 -11.23 -35.49
CA PRO A 315 7.25 -11.82 -34.28
C PRO A 315 6.21 -12.34 -33.28
N LEU A 316 5.03 -11.74 -33.19
CA LEU A 316 3.94 -12.28 -32.37
C LEU A 316 3.46 -13.63 -32.92
N ALA A 317 3.20 -13.71 -34.23
CA ALA A 317 2.83 -14.97 -34.89
C ALA A 317 3.93 -16.03 -34.73
N ALA A 318 5.20 -15.65 -34.90
CA ALA A 318 6.33 -16.54 -34.68
C ALA A 318 6.41 -17.03 -33.23
N SER A 319 6.19 -16.16 -32.24
CA SER A 319 6.19 -16.54 -30.83
C SER A 319 5.06 -17.50 -30.49
N MET A 320 3.86 -17.32 -31.06
CA MET A 320 2.74 -18.25 -30.88
C MET A 320 3.01 -19.59 -31.55
N VAL A 321 3.63 -19.62 -32.74
CA VAL A 321 4.03 -20.87 -33.41
C VAL A 321 5.09 -21.61 -32.60
N VAL A 322 6.10 -20.92 -32.07
CA VAL A 322 7.12 -21.52 -31.21
C VAL A 322 6.51 -22.08 -29.93
N LEU A 323 5.58 -21.34 -29.31
CA LEU A 323 4.88 -21.80 -28.11
C LEU A 323 4.04 -23.06 -28.41
N ALA A 324 3.28 -23.05 -29.51
CA ALA A 324 2.45 -24.17 -29.96
C ALA A 324 3.30 -25.42 -30.27
N ALA A 325 4.42 -25.23 -30.99
CA ALA A 325 5.37 -26.29 -31.29
C ALA A 325 6.00 -26.86 -30.01
N GLY A 326 6.35 -26.00 -29.05
CA GLY A 326 6.85 -26.40 -27.74
C GLY A 326 5.83 -27.25 -26.96
N THR A 327 4.57 -26.84 -26.93
CA THR A 327 3.51 -27.63 -26.29
C THR A 327 3.27 -28.98 -26.97
N ALA A 328 3.31 -29.04 -28.32
CA ALA A 328 3.15 -30.29 -29.06
C ALA A 328 4.32 -31.25 -28.82
N ALA A 329 5.55 -30.74 -28.82
CA ALA A 329 6.75 -31.54 -28.51
C ALA A 329 6.72 -32.08 -27.07
N SER A 330 6.34 -31.26 -26.09
CA SER A 330 6.16 -31.72 -24.71
C SER A 330 5.10 -32.80 -24.59
N ALA A 331 3.95 -32.63 -25.26
CA ALA A 331 2.88 -33.63 -25.25
C ALA A 331 3.36 -34.96 -25.86
N TRP A 332 4.11 -34.91 -26.97
CA TRP A 332 4.66 -36.10 -27.63
C TRP A 332 5.65 -36.86 -26.72
N VAL A 333 6.55 -36.15 -26.04
CA VAL A 333 7.47 -36.76 -25.08
C VAL A 333 6.70 -37.41 -23.93
N LEU A 334 5.65 -36.75 -23.42
CA LEU A 334 4.83 -37.30 -22.33
C LEU A 334 4.13 -38.59 -22.76
N LEU A 335 3.58 -38.63 -23.98
CA LEU A 335 2.92 -39.80 -24.55
C LEU A 335 3.87 -40.97 -24.77
N ARG A 336 5.15 -40.68 -25.05
CA ARG A 336 6.18 -41.72 -25.26
C ARG A 336 6.77 -42.27 -23.96
N VAL A 337 6.82 -41.44 -22.91
CA VAL A 337 7.46 -41.78 -21.63
C VAL A 337 6.49 -42.43 -20.65
N LEU A 338 5.18 -42.30 -20.84
CA LEU A 338 4.18 -43.02 -20.03
C LEU A 338 3.99 -44.45 -20.56
N PRO A 339 4.55 -45.50 -19.92
CA PRO A 339 4.18 -46.87 -20.26
C PRO A 339 2.71 -47.04 -19.91
N ILE A 340 1.85 -47.33 -20.89
CA ILE A 340 0.45 -47.67 -20.64
C ILE A 340 0.48 -49.06 -19.98
N PRO A 341 0.14 -49.19 -18.67
CA PRO A 341 -0.02 -50.51 -18.09
C PRO A 341 -1.18 -51.18 -18.83
N SER A 342 -0.92 -52.34 -19.43
CA SER A 342 -1.91 -53.13 -20.16
C SER A 342 -3.03 -53.52 -19.20
N LEU A 343 -4.16 -52.81 -19.25
CA LEU A 343 -5.37 -53.07 -18.46
C LEU A 343 -6.16 -54.32 -18.92
N ILE A 344 -5.52 -55.23 -19.65
CA ILE A 344 -6.14 -56.44 -20.21
C ILE A 344 -5.54 -57.67 -19.54
N ALA A 345 -5.80 -57.87 -18.24
CA ALA A 345 -5.51 -59.14 -17.57
C ALA A 345 -6.32 -59.31 -16.26
N SER A 346 -7.64 -59.13 -16.31
CA SER A 346 -8.53 -59.71 -15.29
C SER A 346 -9.68 -60.42 -16.00
N ARG A 347 -9.33 -61.48 -16.72
CA ARG A 347 -10.30 -62.49 -17.17
C ARG A 347 -10.65 -63.30 -15.92
N HIS A 348 -11.84 -63.06 -15.39
CA HIS A 348 -12.44 -63.85 -14.33
C HIS A 348 -12.44 -65.34 -14.70
N GLU A 349 -11.66 -66.15 -14.00
CA GLU A 349 -11.88 -67.59 -13.94
C GLU A 349 -13.15 -67.83 -13.12
N HIS A 350 -14.26 -68.11 -13.82
CA HIS A 350 -15.43 -68.75 -13.23
C HIS A 350 -15.10 -70.22 -12.99
N ARG A 351 -15.05 -70.62 -11.72
CA ARG A 351 -14.94 -72.00 -11.27
C ARG A 351 -16.35 -72.53 -11.02
N PRO A 352 -16.86 -73.49 -11.82
CA PRO A 352 -18.14 -74.13 -11.51
C PRO A 352 -17.97 -75.14 -10.37
N SER A 353 -18.98 -75.16 -9.50
CA SER A 353 -19.22 -76.11 -8.40
C SER A 353 -19.66 -77.47 -8.91
#